data_AF-A0A538NVC2-F1
#
_entry.id   AF-A0A538NVC2-F1
#
_cell.length_a   1.000
_cell.length_b   1.000
_cell.length_c   1.000
_cell.angle_alpha   90.00
_cell.angle_beta   90.00
_cell.angle_gamma   90.00
#
_symmetry.space_group_name_H-M   'P 1'
#
loop_
_entity.id
_entity.type
_entity.pdbx_description
1 polymer ?
#
loop_
_entity_poly.entity_id
_entity_poly.type
_entity_poly.pdbx_seq_one_letter_code
_entity_poly.pdbx_strand_id
1 'polypeptide(L)'
;MRSKFRAIGLLIIFALPAPLQGAVPTYNIEEAVEIAQAQNPEIAIARKKVQGARGGWIEARSGYLPSLTSSGLYDKRQQQSETRLREEDYNATLRLEQNVYTGGAVTSQVAIARLNIEKQNYELQEIASRVAMDVRIAFNELLLNRAKVRVRQDSVRVLDEELKSQQQAFSAGIVGK
;
A
#
# COMPACT_ATOMS: atom_id res chain seq x y z
N MET A 1 25.72 45.04 -11.11
CA MET A 1 26.23 45.06 -9.72
C MET A 1 26.75 43.66 -9.41
N ARG A 2 27.97 43.57 -8.88
CA ARG A 2 28.89 42.43 -9.02
C ARG A 2 28.48 41.16 -8.26
N SER A 3 28.67 40.02 -8.94
CA SER A 3 28.63 38.65 -8.44
C SER A 3 29.61 38.42 -7.29
N LYS A 4 29.21 37.61 -6.30
CA LYS A 4 30.15 36.91 -5.42
C LYS A 4 29.99 35.41 -5.62
N PHE A 5 30.88 34.88 -6.47
CA PHE A 5 31.25 33.47 -6.51
C PHE A 5 31.79 33.05 -5.14
N ARG A 6 31.27 31.94 -4.58
CA ARG A 6 31.98 31.15 -3.58
C ARG A 6 32.18 29.76 -4.14
N ALA A 7 33.44 29.43 -4.32
CA ALA A 7 33.95 28.18 -4.83
C ALA A 7 34.22 27.20 -3.69
N ILE A 8 34.36 25.92 -4.07
CA ILE A 8 35.04 24.82 -3.36
C ILE A 8 34.17 24.16 -2.26
N GLY A 9 33.92 22.85 -2.23
CA GLY A 9 34.58 21.75 -2.92
C GLY A 9 33.62 20.60 -3.24
N LEU A 10 33.84 20.05 -4.43
CA LEU A 10 33.22 18.86 -5.00
C LEU A 10 33.84 17.63 -4.32
N LEU A 11 33.13 17.02 -3.35
CA LEU A 11 33.54 15.76 -2.75
C LEU A 11 32.92 14.63 -3.57
N ILE A 12 33.64 14.22 -4.62
CA ILE A 12 33.36 13.00 -5.38
C ILE A 12 33.67 11.84 -4.43
N ILE A 13 32.64 11.30 -3.78
CA ILE A 13 32.71 10.00 -3.11
C ILE A 13 32.76 8.97 -4.23
N PHE A 14 33.93 8.39 -4.42
CA PHE A 14 34.17 7.24 -5.27
C PHE A 14 33.45 6.04 -4.63
N ALA A 15 32.20 5.81 -5.04
CA ALA A 15 31.46 4.62 -4.66
C ALA A 15 32.12 3.42 -5.36
N LEU A 16 32.84 2.60 -4.59
CA LEU A 16 33.29 1.29 -5.06
C LEU A 16 32.06 0.53 -5.60
N PRO A 17 32.16 -0.11 -6.79
CA PRO A 17 31.17 -1.10 -7.18
C PRO A 17 31.33 -2.29 -6.23
N ALA A 18 30.52 -2.33 -5.17
CA ALA A 18 30.33 -3.56 -4.43
C ALA A 18 29.83 -4.60 -5.43
N PRO A 19 30.48 -5.77 -5.56
CA PRO A 19 29.87 -6.86 -6.29
C PRO A 19 28.55 -7.14 -5.57
N LEU A 20 27.43 -6.84 -6.24
CA LEU A 20 26.14 -7.43 -5.94
C LEU A 20 26.31 -8.93 -6.18
N GLN A 21 26.93 -9.60 -5.21
CA GLN A 21 26.70 -11.01 -4.97
C GLN A 21 25.23 -11.07 -4.61
N GLY A 22 24.39 -11.19 -5.64
CA GLY A 22 23.08 -11.77 -5.53
C GLY A 22 23.27 -13.22 -5.11
N ALA A 23 23.69 -13.42 -3.86
CA ALA A 23 23.41 -14.64 -3.14
C ALA A 23 21.89 -14.75 -3.24
N VAL A 24 21.43 -15.63 -4.13
CA VAL A 24 20.02 -15.94 -4.28
C VAL A 24 19.58 -16.34 -2.88
N PRO A 25 18.83 -15.48 -2.15
CA PRO A 25 18.55 -15.82 -0.77
C PRO A 25 17.70 -17.06 -0.86
N THR A 26 18.19 -18.15 -0.28
CA THR A 26 17.37 -19.33 -0.04
C THR A 26 16.39 -18.93 1.04
N TYR A 27 15.36 -18.19 0.65
CA TYR A 27 14.34 -17.71 1.55
C TYR A 27 13.68 -18.93 2.20
N ASN A 28 13.65 -18.94 3.52
CA ASN A 28 12.77 -19.83 4.24
C ASN A 28 11.33 -19.32 4.14
N ILE A 29 10.34 -20.19 4.34
CA ILE A 29 8.92 -19.83 4.27
C ILE A 29 8.61 -18.68 5.23
N GLU A 30 9.18 -18.72 6.44
CA GLU A 30 8.99 -17.70 7.47
C GLU A 30 9.55 -16.33 7.02
N GLU A 31 10.76 -16.31 6.44
CA GLU A 31 11.38 -15.08 5.94
C GLU A 31 10.57 -14.46 4.79
N ALA A 32 10.04 -15.29 3.89
CA ALA A 32 9.19 -14.83 2.81
C ALA A 32 7.88 -14.19 3.33
N VAL A 33 7.30 -14.75 4.39
CA VAL A 33 6.11 -14.18 5.06
C VAL A 33 6.45 -12.87 5.75
N GLU A 34 7.59 -12.75 6.44
CA GLU A 34 8.00 -11.51 7.09
C GLU A 34 8.20 -10.36 6.08
N ILE A 35 8.88 -10.64 4.97
CA ILE A 35 9.06 -9.67 3.89
C ILE A 35 7.70 -9.24 3.32
N ALA A 36 6.79 -10.20 3.09
CA ALA A 36 5.46 -9.90 2.62
C ALA A 36 4.67 -9.06 3.64
N GLN A 37 4.74 -9.35 4.94
CA GLN A 37 4.07 -8.54 5.96
C GLN A 37 4.59 -7.10 6.02
N ALA A 38 5.88 -6.90 5.76
CA ALA A 38 6.51 -5.58 5.75
C ALA A 38 6.22 -4.78 4.47
N GLN A 39 6.22 -5.42 3.31
CA GLN A 39 6.22 -4.74 2.01
C GLN A 39 4.92 -4.85 1.23
N ASN A 40 3.98 -5.73 1.62
CA ASN A 40 2.77 -5.95 0.84
C ASN A 40 1.84 -4.70 0.84
N PRO A 41 1.44 -4.19 -0.35
CA PRO A 41 0.58 -3.02 -0.47
C PRO A 41 -0.81 -3.18 0.16
N GLU A 42 -1.40 -4.38 0.15
CA GLU A 42 -2.72 -4.64 0.74
C GLU A 42 -2.71 -4.42 2.26
N ILE A 43 -1.65 -4.90 2.92
CA ILE A 43 -1.44 -4.68 4.36
C ILE A 43 -1.23 -3.20 4.64
N ALA A 44 -0.47 -2.49 3.80
CA ALA A 44 -0.27 -1.04 3.95
C ALA A 44 -1.59 -0.27 3.80
N ILE A 45 -2.43 -0.62 2.82
CA ILE A 45 -3.77 -0.06 2.62
C ILE A 45 -4.64 -0.34 3.85
N ALA A 46 -4.64 -1.57 4.37
CA ALA A 46 -5.40 -1.94 5.56
C ALA A 46 -4.96 -1.13 6.79
N ARG A 47 -3.66 -0.91 7.00
CA ARG A 47 -3.16 -0.02 8.07
C ARG A 47 -3.65 1.41 7.91
N LYS A 48 -3.70 1.91 6.66
CA LYS A 48 -4.25 3.25 6.36
C LYS A 48 -5.76 3.34 6.61
N LYS A 49 -6.52 2.27 6.38
CA LYS A 49 -7.93 2.20 6.75
C LYS A 49 -8.13 2.29 8.27
N VAL A 50 -7.32 1.58 9.06
CA VAL A 50 -7.32 1.72 10.53
C VAL A 50 -7.02 3.17 10.94
N GLN A 51 -6.04 3.81 10.31
CA GLN A 51 -5.73 5.22 10.55
C GLN A 51 -6.91 6.14 10.20
N GLY A 52 -7.61 5.89 9.09
CA GLY A 52 -8.83 6.60 8.71
C GLY A 52 -9.95 6.44 9.74
N ALA A 53 -10.17 5.22 10.24
CA ALA A 53 -11.16 4.96 11.29
C ALA A 53 -10.82 5.69 12.60
N ARG A 54 -9.54 5.81 12.96
CA ARG A 54 -9.09 6.65 14.08
C ARG A 54 -9.42 8.14 13.85
N GLY A 55 -9.27 8.62 12.62
CA GLY A 55 -9.73 9.95 12.23
C GLY A 55 -11.23 10.14 12.46
N GLY A 56 -12.05 9.18 12.06
CA GLY A 56 -13.49 9.19 12.31
C GLY A 56 -13.87 9.17 13.80
N TRP A 57 -13.06 8.54 14.66
CA TRP A 57 -13.25 8.65 16.12
C TRP A 57 -12.94 10.04 16.67
N ILE A 58 -11.90 10.70 16.14
CA ILE A 58 -11.58 12.10 16.51
C ILE A 58 -12.73 13.02 16.09
N GLU A 59 -13.28 12.83 14.89
CA GLU A 59 -14.44 13.56 14.38
C GLU A 59 -15.71 13.31 15.24
N ALA A 60 -16.00 12.05 15.57
CA ALA A 60 -17.11 11.75 16.47
C ALA A 60 -16.93 12.43 17.84
N ARG A 61 -15.69 12.48 18.34
CA ARG A 61 -15.35 13.14 19.61
C ARG A 61 -15.45 14.66 19.53
N SER A 62 -15.23 15.29 18.37
CA SER A 62 -15.40 16.74 18.23
C SER A 62 -16.84 17.19 18.43
N GLY A 63 -17.82 16.28 18.34
CA GLY A 63 -19.22 16.58 18.70
C GLY A 63 -19.44 17.00 20.16
N TYR A 64 -18.47 16.74 21.05
CA TYR A 64 -18.47 17.25 22.43
C TYR A 64 -17.86 18.65 22.57
N LEU A 65 -17.15 19.12 21.55
CA LEU A 65 -16.45 20.38 21.56
C LEU A 65 -17.28 21.46 20.85
N PRO A 66 -17.12 22.74 21.21
CA PRO A 66 -17.71 23.82 20.42
C PRO A 66 -17.06 23.87 19.03
N SER A 67 -17.87 24.06 18.00
CA SER A 67 -17.41 24.34 16.64
C SER A 67 -17.37 25.86 16.41
N LEU A 68 -16.27 26.36 15.87
CA LEU A 68 -16.11 27.76 15.49
C LEU A 68 -16.01 27.83 13.97
N THR A 69 -16.95 28.51 13.34
CA THR A 69 -16.96 28.73 11.90
C THR A 69 -16.89 30.23 11.61
N SER A 70 -16.03 30.61 10.68
CA SER A 70 -15.95 31.98 10.16
C SER A 70 -16.37 31.99 8.71
N SER A 71 -17.25 32.90 8.33
CA SER A 71 -17.63 33.13 6.94
C SER A 71 -17.54 34.60 6.60
N GLY A 72 -17.18 34.90 5.36
CA GLY A 72 -17.18 36.25 4.80
C GLY A 72 -17.93 36.23 3.48
N LEU A 73 -18.83 37.19 3.27
CA LEU A 73 -19.55 37.38 2.03
C LEU A 73 -19.28 38.78 1.50
N TYR A 74 -18.93 38.86 0.23
CA TYR A 74 -18.89 40.10 -0.54
C TYR A 74 -19.99 40.02 -1.58
N ASP A 75 -20.93 40.96 -1.53
CA ASP A 75 -22.02 41.06 -2.48
C ASP A 75 -22.02 42.44 -3.13
N LYS A 76 -22.14 42.46 -4.46
CA LYS A 76 -22.24 43.67 -5.26
C LYS A 76 -23.55 43.63 -6.02
N ARG A 77 -24.54 44.35 -5.52
CA ARG A 77 -25.85 44.43 -6.17
C ARG A 77 -25.86 45.50 -7.24
N GLN A 78 -25.95 45.07 -8.49
CA GLN A 78 -26.29 45.95 -9.60
C GLN A 78 -27.82 46.07 -9.68
N GLN A 79 -28.38 47.07 -9.00
CA GLN A 79 -29.82 47.35 -9.07
C GLN A 79 -30.03 48.71 -9.74
N GLN A 80 -30.75 48.72 -10.86
CA GLN A 80 -31.17 49.94 -11.55
C GLN A 80 -32.31 50.57 -10.74
N SER A 81 -31.97 51.43 -9.78
CA SER A 81 -32.96 52.19 -9.00
C SER A 81 -32.46 53.60 -8.74
N GLU A 82 -33.35 54.59 -8.81
CA GLU A 82 -33.07 56.04 -8.83
C GLU A 82 -32.46 56.61 -7.53
N THR A 83 -32.33 55.79 -6.48
CA THR A 83 -31.77 56.21 -5.19
C THR A 83 -30.37 55.61 -5.02
N ARG A 84 -29.33 56.46 -5.02
CA ARG A 84 -27.93 56.12 -4.69
C ARG A 84 -27.85 55.57 -3.25
N LEU A 85 -28.05 54.26 -3.09
CA LEU A 85 -27.75 53.56 -1.84
C LEU A 85 -26.69 52.51 -2.13
N ARG A 86 -25.73 52.42 -1.20
CA ARG A 86 -24.46 51.66 -1.20
C ARG A 86 -24.47 50.42 -2.10
N GLU A 87 -23.56 50.40 -3.07
CA GLU A 87 -23.47 49.40 -4.16
C GLU A 87 -22.72 48.12 -3.75
N GLU A 88 -22.05 48.13 -2.59
CA GLU A 88 -21.17 47.06 -2.13
C GLU A 88 -21.44 46.74 -0.65
N ASP A 89 -21.77 45.48 -0.38
CA ASP A 89 -22.02 44.95 0.95
C ASP A 89 -20.93 43.92 1.31
N TYR A 90 -20.22 44.20 2.41
CA TYR A 90 -19.21 43.33 2.99
C TYR A 90 -19.71 42.83 4.34
N ASN A 91 -19.88 41.52 4.48
CA ASN A 91 -20.30 40.89 5.72
C ASN A 91 -19.28 39.85 6.16
N ALA A 92 -18.90 39.89 7.44
CA ALA A 92 -18.08 38.87 8.08
C ALA A 92 -18.83 38.34 9.31
N THR A 93 -19.05 37.03 9.37
CA THR A 93 -19.81 36.37 10.42
C THR A 93 -18.95 35.32 11.10
N LEU A 94 -18.88 35.39 12.43
CA LEU A 94 -18.31 34.36 13.28
C LEU A 94 -19.45 33.62 13.99
N ARG A 95 -19.53 32.30 13.83
CA ARG A 95 -20.53 31.44 14.47
C ARG A 95 -19.83 30.44 15.38
N LEU A 96 -20.17 30.49 16.66
CA LEU A 96 -19.78 29.48 17.65
C LEU A 96 -21.01 28.62 17.96
N GLU A 97 -20.91 27.31 17.78
CA GLU A 97 -21.98 26.36 18.02
C GLU A 97 -21.50 25.28 19.00
N GLN A 98 -22.24 25.09 20.11
CA GLN A 98 -21.92 24.08 21.11
C GLN A 98 -23.15 23.28 21.48
N ASN A 99 -23.01 21.96 21.39
CA ASN A 99 -24.02 21.03 21.87
C ASN A 99 -24.01 21.02 23.41
N VAL A 100 -25.06 21.58 24.03
CA VAL A 100 -25.21 21.55 25.50
C VAL A 100 -25.72 20.18 25.98
N TYR A 101 -26.68 19.60 25.27
CA TYR A 101 -27.20 18.26 25.55
C TYR A 101 -27.78 17.63 24.28
N THR A 102 -27.37 16.40 23.98
CA THR A 102 -27.78 15.69 22.75
C THR A 102 -28.53 14.38 23.02
N GLY A 103 -29.03 14.16 24.26
CA GLY A 103 -29.75 12.94 24.60
C GLY A 103 -28.92 11.64 24.43
N GLY A 104 -27.60 11.71 24.50
CA GLY A 104 -26.70 10.57 24.30
C GLY A 104 -26.25 10.33 22.85
N ALA A 105 -26.75 11.08 21.87
CA ALA A 105 -26.39 10.91 20.46
C ALA A 105 -24.86 10.96 20.21
N VAL A 106 -24.16 11.97 20.74
CA VAL A 106 -22.69 12.10 20.60
C VAL A 106 -21.96 10.92 21.26
N THR A 107 -22.42 10.47 22.42
CA THR A 107 -21.85 9.31 23.12
C THR A 107 -21.97 8.04 22.31
N SER A 108 -23.14 7.79 21.74
CA SER A 108 -23.37 6.65 20.84
C SER A 108 -22.51 6.76 19.58
N GLN A 109 -22.38 7.96 19.00
CA GLN A 109 -21.52 8.19 17.82
C GLN A 109 -20.05 7.83 18.11
N VAL A 110 -19.53 8.24 19.28
CA VAL A 110 -18.16 7.91 19.70
C VAL A 110 -17.99 6.41 19.97
N ALA A 111 -18.99 5.77 20.57
CA ALA A 111 -18.98 4.32 20.78
C ALA A 111 -18.96 3.55 19.43
N ILE A 112 -19.80 3.96 18.47
CA ILE A 112 -19.82 3.40 17.11
C ILE A 112 -18.47 3.60 16.43
N ALA A 113 -17.88 4.79 16.51
CA ALA A 113 -16.58 5.06 15.92
C ALA A 113 -15.46 4.21 16.54
N ARG A 114 -15.53 3.92 17.84
CA ARG A 114 -14.61 3.02 18.52
C ARG A 114 -14.75 1.57 18.03
N LEU A 115 -15.99 1.07 17.92
CA LEU A 115 -16.25 -0.25 17.35
C LEU A 115 -15.80 -0.35 15.89
N ASN A 116 -15.89 0.74 15.13
CA ASN A 116 -15.39 0.79 13.76
C ASN A 116 -13.85 0.68 13.71
N ILE A 117 -13.11 1.30 14.63
CA ILE A 117 -11.65 1.09 14.73
C ILE A 117 -11.35 -0.38 14.99
N GLU A 118 -12.09 -1.01 15.91
CA GLU A 118 -11.89 -2.42 16.24
C GLU A 118 -12.18 -3.33 15.04
N LYS A 119 -13.29 -3.09 14.33
CA LYS A 119 -13.61 -3.75 13.06
C LYS A 119 -12.46 -3.63 12.06
N GLN A 120 -11.91 -2.44 11.86
CA GLN A 120 -10.80 -2.22 10.94
C GLN A 120 -9.51 -2.92 11.37
N ASN A 121 -9.27 -3.08 12.69
CA ASN A 121 -8.14 -3.88 13.18
C ASN A 121 -8.31 -5.36 12.87
N TYR A 122 -9.52 -5.91 13.03
CA TYR A 122 -9.80 -7.30 12.65
C TYR A 122 -9.66 -7.51 11.13
N GLU A 123 -10.13 -6.57 10.31
CA GLU A 123 -9.92 -6.61 8.85
C GLU A 123 -8.42 -6.58 8.50
N LEU A 124 -7.61 -5.76 9.19
CA LEU A 124 -6.15 -5.75 9.01
C LEU A 124 -5.54 -7.11 9.36
N GLN A 125 -5.95 -7.74 10.46
CA GLN A 125 -5.48 -9.05 10.86
C GLN A 125 -5.88 -10.14 9.87
N GLU A 126 -7.10 -10.07 9.32
CA GLU A 126 -7.58 -10.98 8.29
C GLU A 126 -6.73 -10.87 7.02
N ILE A 127 -6.50 -9.64 6.54
CA ILE A 127 -5.67 -9.38 5.35
C ILE A 127 -4.24 -9.87 5.57
N ALA A 128 -3.64 -9.59 6.72
CA ALA A 128 -2.30 -10.07 7.05
C ALA A 128 -2.23 -11.61 7.05
N SER A 129 -3.25 -12.27 7.59
CA SER A 129 -3.32 -13.74 7.62
C SER A 129 -3.51 -14.33 6.22
N ARG A 130 -4.33 -13.69 5.38
CA ARG A 130 -4.56 -14.09 3.98
C ARG A 130 -3.27 -13.98 3.17
N VAL A 131 -2.59 -12.83 3.24
CA VAL A 131 -1.30 -12.63 2.56
C VAL A 131 -0.27 -13.66 3.02
N ALA A 132 -0.20 -13.97 4.32
CA ALA A 132 0.70 -15.01 4.81
C ALA A 132 0.36 -16.40 4.26
N MET A 133 -0.92 -16.73 4.11
CA MET A 133 -1.37 -17.98 3.48
C MET A 133 -0.98 -18.02 2.00
N ASP A 134 -1.23 -16.94 1.26
CA ASP A 134 -0.96 -16.88 -0.18
C ASP A 134 0.53 -17.02 -0.48
N VAL A 135 1.39 -16.40 0.34
CA VAL A 135 2.84 -16.54 0.24
C VAL A 135 3.28 -18.00 0.46
N ARG A 136 2.70 -18.68 1.46
CA ARG A 136 3.00 -20.10 1.73
C ARG A 136 2.57 -20.99 0.57
N ILE A 137 1.40 -20.74 -0.02
CA ILE A 137 0.92 -21.48 -1.19
C ILE A 137 1.87 -21.27 -2.37
N ALA A 138 2.18 -20.01 -2.70
CA ALA A 138 3.06 -19.67 -3.81
C ALA A 138 4.48 -20.25 -3.63
N PHE A 139 4.99 -20.27 -2.40
CA PHE A 139 6.28 -20.90 -2.10
C PHE A 139 6.27 -22.41 -2.33
N ASN A 140 5.23 -23.11 -1.86
CA ASN A 140 5.09 -24.55 -2.07
C ASN A 140 4.89 -24.89 -3.55
N GLU A 141 4.14 -24.07 -4.29
CA GLU A 141 4.00 -24.21 -5.75
C GLU A 141 5.34 -24.04 -6.47
N LEU A 142 6.17 -23.08 -6.04
CA LEU A 142 7.52 -22.90 -6.56
C LEU A 142 8.37 -24.15 -6.34
N LEU A 143 8.36 -24.72 -5.13
CA LEU A 143 9.08 -25.95 -4.82
C LEU A 143 8.59 -27.14 -5.66
N LEU A 144 7.27 -27.30 -5.79
CA LEU A 144 6.66 -28.34 -6.60
C LEU A 144 7.06 -28.20 -8.08
N ASN A 145 7.02 -26.99 -8.63
CA ASN A 145 7.38 -26.75 -10.02
C ASN A 145 8.87 -26.99 -10.27
N ARG A 146 9.75 -26.64 -9.33
CA ARG A 146 11.18 -27.00 -9.41
C ARG A 146 11.38 -28.52 -9.43
N ALA A 147 10.65 -29.26 -8.60
CA ALA A 147 10.70 -30.72 -8.60
C ALA A 147 10.20 -31.31 -9.94
N LYS A 148 9.10 -30.79 -10.50
CA LYS A 148 8.59 -31.20 -11.81
C LYS A 148 9.59 -30.96 -12.95
N VAL A 149 10.26 -29.81 -12.95
CA VAL A 149 11.31 -29.49 -13.93
C VAL A 149 12.46 -30.50 -13.84
N ARG A 150 12.92 -30.81 -12.62
CA ARG A 150 13.96 -31.83 -12.41
C ARG A 150 13.56 -33.20 -12.97
N VAL A 151 12.37 -33.68 -12.63
CA VAL A 151 11.86 -34.98 -13.13
C VAL A 151 11.78 -34.98 -14.66
N ARG A 152 11.30 -33.90 -15.28
CA ARG A 152 11.24 -33.79 -16.75
C ARG A 152 12.62 -33.78 -17.39
N GLN A 153 13.60 -33.10 -16.79
CA GLN A 153 14.99 -33.11 -17.26
C GLN A 153 15.59 -34.51 -17.19
N ASP A 154 15.31 -35.27 -16.13
CA ASP A 154 15.75 -36.65 -16.00
C ASP A 154 15.08 -37.55 -17.06
N SER A 155 13.79 -37.36 -17.34
CA SER A 155 13.10 -38.08 -18.42
C SER A 155 13.70 -37.79 -19.80
N VAL A 156 14.03 -36.53 -20.11
CA VAL A 156 14.69 -36.17 -21.38
C VAL A 156 16.06 -36.83 -21.47
N ARG A 157 16.86 -36.82 -20.40
CA ARG A 157 18.18 -37.46 -20.37
C ARG A 157 18.09 -38.96 -20.69
N VAL A 158 17.14 -39.66 -20.09
CA VAL A 158 16.92 -41.10 -20.35
C VAL A 158 16.49 -41.35 -21.79
N LEU A 159 15.61 -40.51 -22.35
CA LEU A 159 15.17 -40.62 -23.74
C LEU A 159 16.32 -40.34 -24.73
N ASP A 160 17.21 -39.39 -24.42
CA ASP A 160 18.40 -39.11 -25.23
C ASP A 160 19.39 -40.29 -25.22
N GLU A 161 19.58 -40.94 -24.07
CA GLU A 161 20.40 -42.14 -23.94
C GLU A 161 19.82 -43.32 -24.75
N GLU A 162 18.52 -43.53 -24.69
CA GLU A 162 17.81 -44.57 -25.46
C GLU A 162 17.92 -44.30 -26.98
N LEU A 163 17.68 -43.06 -27.40
CA LEU A 163 17.83 -42.66 -28.81
C LEU A 163 19.25 -42.90 -29.32
N LYS A 164 20.26 -42.57 -28.51
CA LYS A 164 21.67 -42.82 -28.84
C LYS A 164 21.98 -44.30 -28.97
N SER A 165 21.46 -45.13 -28.06
CA SER A 165 21.58 -46.59 -28.10
C SER A 165 20.94 -47.17 -29.36
N GLN A 166 19.73 -46.72 -29.71
CA GLN A 166 19.02 -47.15 -30.93
C GLN A 166 19.76 -46.72 -32.21
N GLN A 167 20.29 -45.50 -32.26
CA GLN A 167 21.13 -45.04 -33.38
C GLN A 167 22.40 -45.89 -33.54
N GLN A 168 23.05 -46.25 -32.42
CA GLN A 168 24.21 -47.15 -32.43
C GLN A 168 23.84 -48.54 -32.96
N ALA A 169 22.75 -49.13 -32.47
CA ALA A 169 22.28 -50.44 -32.94
C ALA A 169 21.87 -50.45 -34.42
N PHE A 170 21.26 -49.37 -34.91
CA PHE A 170 20.93 -49.17 -36.32
C PHE A 170 22.20 -49.06 -37.18
N SER A 171 23.17 -48.25 -36.76
CA SER A 171 24.45 -48.09 -37.47
C SER A 171 25.31 -49.36 -37.47
N ALA A 172 25.16 -50.23 -36.47
CA ALA A 172 25.76 -51.55 -36.40
C ALA A 172 25.02 -52.61 -37.24
N GLY A 173 23.89 -52.25 -37.88
CA GLY A 173 23.12 -53.13 -38.77
C GLY A 173 22.29 -54.21 -38.06
N ILE A 174 22.08 -54.08 -36.75
CA ILE A 174 21.39 -55.08 -35.91
C ILE A 174 19.87 -54.86 -35.91
N VAL A 175 19.40 -53.68 -36.34
CA VAL A 175 17.98 -53.28 -36.32
C VAL A 175 17.53 -52.81 -37.71
N GLY A 176 16.41 -53.36 -38.20
CA GLY A 176 15.79 -52.99 -39.49
C GLY A 176 15.02 -51.67 -39.41
N LYS A 177 14.90 -50.99 -40.56
CA LYS A 177 14.26 -49.68 -40.73
C LYS A 177 12.83 -49.60 -40.20
#